data_AF-K2BYW0-F1
#
_entry.id   AF-K2BYW0-F1
#
_cell.length_a   1.000
_cell.length_b   1.000
_cell.length_c   1.000
_cell.angle_alpha   90.00
_cell.angle_beta   90.00
_cell.angle_gamma   90.00
#
_symmetry.space_group_name_H-M   'P 1'
#
loop_
_entity.id
_entity.type
_entity.pdbx_description
1 polymer ?
#
loop_
_entity_poly.entity_id
_entity_poly.type
_entity_poly.pdbx_seq_one_letter_code
_entity_poly.pdbx_strand_id
1 'polypeptide(L)' 'MIALITGSAKGIGRAIALDLAQRGTTVIIHYRHSDV' A
#
# COMPACT_ATOMS: atom_id res chain seq x y z
N MET A 1 8.29 -0.83 12.55
CA MET A 1 8.80 -0.21 11.30
C MET A 1 7.65 0.53 10.63
N ILE A 2 7.92 1.62 9.91
CA ILE A 2 6.92 2.37 9.14
C ILE A 2 7.29 2.30 7.66
N ALA A 3 6.33 2.03 6.79
CA ALA A 3 6.53 1.97 5.34
C ALA A 3 5.52 2.86 4.61
N LEU A 4 6.02 3.77 3.77
CA LEU A 4 5.20 4.54 2.82
C LEU A 4 5.19 3.83 1.47
N ILE A 5 4.01 3.47 0.98
CA ILE A 5 3.84 2.77 -0.29
C ILE A 5 3.00 3.64 -1.23
N THR A 6 3.51 3.88 -2.44
CA THR A 6 2.80 4.58 -3.49
C THR A 6 2.26 3.59 -4.54
N GLY A 7 1.17 3.94 -5.23
CA GLY A 7 0.58 3.07 -6.24
C GLY A 7 -0.14 1.84 -5.68
N SER A 8 -0.57 1.89 -4.41
CA SER A 8 -1.19 0.76 -3.70
C SER A 8 -2.65 0.47 -4.04
N ALA A 9 -3.22 1.16 -5.05
CA ALA A 9 -4.61 0.95 -5.45
C ALA A 9 -4.86 -0.48 -5.99
N LYS A 10 -3.89 -1.03 -6.73
CA LYS A 10 -4.01 -2.34 -7.41
C LYS A 10 -2.65 -2.98 -7.67
N GLY A 11 -2.67 -4.25 -8.08
CA GLY A 11 -1.48 -5.00 -8.48
C GLY A 11 -0.45 -5.15 -7.36
N ILE A 12 0.83 -5.01 -7.72
CA ILE A 12 1.97 -5.29 -6.83
C ILE A 12 1.99 -4.36 -5.62
N GLY A 13 1.69 -3.06 -5.80
CA GLY A 13 1.68 -2.11 -4.69
C GLY A 13 0.66 -2.47 -3.60
N ARG A 14 -0.48 -3.04 -3.98
CA ARG A 14 -1.49 -3.56 -3.04
C ARG A 14 -1.00 -4.83 -2.34
N ALA A 15 -0.40 -5.76 -3.08
CA ALA A 15 0.10 -7.01 -2.53
C ALA A 15 1.18 -6.77 -1.47
N ILE A 16 2.14 -5.89 -1.75
CA ILE A 16 3.21 -5.51 -0.82
C ILE A 16 2.63 -4.84 0.43
N ALA A 17 1.67 -3.92 0.28
CA ALA A 17 1.05 -3.24 1.41
C ALA A 17 0.37 -4.22 2.37
N LEU A 18 -0.33 -5.22 1.82
CA LEU A 18 -1.01 -6.24 2.62
C LEU A 18 -0.02 -7.18 3.33
N ASP A 19 1.01 -7.67 2.63
CA ASP A 19 2.03 -8.53 3.23
C ASP A 19 2.78 -7.81 4.38
N LEU A 20 3.17 -6.55 4.18
CA LEU A 20 3.85 -5.77 5.22
C LEU A 20 2.93 -5.50 6.43
N ALA A 21 1.65 -5.19 6.19
CA ALA A 21 0.68 -5.01 7.26
C ALA A 21 0.45 -6.31 8.06
N GLN A 22 0.35 -7.46 7.39
CA GLN A 22 0.23 -8.77 8.05
C GLN A 22 1.43 -9.11 8.95
N ARG A 23 2.62 -8.62 8.60
CA ARG A 23 3.83 -8.76 9.42
C ARG A 23 3.92 -7.76 10.58
N GLY A 24 2.89 -6.92 10.78
CA GLY A 24 2.84 -5.93 11.87
C GLY A 24 3.51 -4.59 11.53
N THR A 25 3.76 -4.31 10.25
CA THR A 25 4.29 -3.00 9.83
C THR A 25 3.17 -1.96 9.83
N THR A 26 3.45 -0.76 10.33
CA THR A 26 2.57 0.39 10.11
C THR A 26 2.75 0.86 8.68
N VAL A 27 1.75 0.59 7.84
CA VAL A 27 1.78 0.91 6.41
C VAL A 27 0.97 2.18 6.13
N ILE A 28 1.60 3.16 5.50
CA ILE A 28 0.97 4.36 4.97
C ILE A 28 0.85 4.18 3.45
N ILE A 29 -0.36 4.31 2.91
CA ILE A 29 -0.59 4.15 1.47
C ILE A 29 -0.94 5.49 0.82
N HIS A 30 -0.42 5.69 -0.39
CA HIS A 30 -0.78 6.82 -1.25
C HIS A 30 -1.04 6.33 -2.68
N TYR A 31 -2.21 6.64 -3.22
CA TYR A 31 -2.55 6.29 -4.60
C TYR A 31 -3.42 7.38 -5.21
N ARG A 32 -3.43 7.46 -6.54
CA ARG A 32 -4.32 8.36 -7.27
C ARG A 32 -5.68 7.70 -7.38
N HIS A 33 -6.73 8.41 -6.98
CA HIS A 33 -8.10 8.07 -7.35
C HIS A 33 -8.37 8.66 -8.75
N SER A 34 -8.95 7.86 -9.63
CA SER A 34 -9.39 8.30 -10.95
C SER A 34 -10.90 8.10 -11.00
N ASP A 35 -11.65 9.20 -11.05
CA ASP A 35 -13.12 9.23 -11.16
C ASP A 35 -13.61 9.11 -12.62
N VAL A 36 -12.81 8.50 -13.49
CA VAL A 36 -13.09 8.39 -14.94
C VAL A 36 -13.60 7.00 -15.28
#